data_AF-A0A1A0RHN9-F1
#
_entry.id   AF-A0A1A0RHN9-F1
#
_cell.length_a   1.000
_cell.length_b   1.000
_cell.length_c   1.000
_cell.angle_alpha   90.00
_cell.angle_beta   90.00
_cell.angle_gamma   90.00
#
_symmetry.space_group_name_H-M   'P 1'
#
loop_
_entity.id
_entity.type
_entity.pdbx_description
1 polymer ?
#
loop_
_entity_poly.entity_id
_entity_poly.type
_entity_poly.pdbx_seq_one_letter_code
_entity_poly.pdbx_strand_id
1 'polypeptide(L)'
;MTRSEESSTEAQHPSEPLGTTDPRDLTLPLYGATFGHAVARFFRSYARFSGRASRSEYWWAQLALVLALVACGVFVAAAGDNDALGGLALVLAGVVVLGCAIPNWALLVRRLHDANLSGWMSLLTFFPYVGVVFGILPSKPLGQRFDRHKVTSDPSTEDSAPGWDAIDAAFARLYPGLGDVAPHFGRTDARLPGQGIWGITAYPNTSAPQPHWHLVTYGFSNVFASDPSPDEDDTWADFEWTFRVAADIDLTQPLAAQVPTWSLLLLQRLGDLVFSGTDALDVGHRIKVGGPITLGEPQTDLTAIMFVEDPQLGPTDTSGGRLRFVQLVGVTNDTVAAAQALDNGVAGTLQVLEKMAETNPLLITDINHSAAT
;
A
#
# COMPACT_ATOMS: atom_id res chain seq x y z
N MET A 1 2.14 59.02 -9.13
CA MET A 1 1.02 58.17 -9.59
C MET A 1 1.62 57.01 -10.35
N THR A 2 1.94 55.96 -9.61
CA THR A 2 2.55 54.72 -10.11
C THR A 2 1.46 53.82 -10.67
N ARG A 3 1.72 53.31 -11.88
CA ARG A 3 0.90 52.39 -12.65
C ARG A 3 0.99 51.02 -12.00
N SER A 4 -0.08 50.55 -11.38
CA SER A 4 -0.20 49.19 -10.87
C SER A 4 -0.28 48.22 -12.05
N GLU A 5 0.67 47.30 -12.14
CA GLU A 5 0.63 46.16 -13.04
C GLU A 5 -0.38 45.14 -12.48
N GLU A 6 -1.46 44.91 -13.22
CA GLU A 6 -2.35 43.77 -12.99
C GLU A 6 -1.60 42.49 -13.36
N SER A 7 -1.20 41.74 -12.33
CA SER A 7 -0.77 40.35 -12.43
C SER A 7 -1.96 39.53 -12.91
N SER A 8 -1.97 39.17 -14.19
CA SER A 8 -2.90 38.21 -14.78
C SER A 8 -2.79 36.87 -14.06
N THR A 9 -3.88 36.45 -13.42
CA THR A 9 -4.08 35.11 -12.86
C THR A 9 -3.89 34.08 -13.97
N GLU A 10 -2.73 33.40 -13.96
CA GLU A 10 -2.46 32.27 -14.83
C GLU A 10 -3.38 31.13 -14.40
N ALA A 11 -4.41 30.87 -15.21
CA ALA A 11 -5.35 29.78 -14.99
C ALA A 11 -4.57 28.45 -15.01
N GLN A 12 -4.52 27.80 -13.86
CA GLN A 12 -3.91 26.49 -13.65
C GLN A 12 -4.57 25.49 -14.60
N HIS A 13 -3.87 25.15 -15.69
CA HIS A 13 -4.32 24.11 -16.61
C HIS A 13 -4.42 22.79 -15.83
N PRO A 14 -5.54 22.04 -15.91
CA PRO A 14 -5.66 20.75 -15.25
C PRO A 14 -4.53 19.85 -15.76
N SER A 15 -3.74 19.30 -14.84
CA SER A 15 -2.63 18.40 -15.15
C SER A 15 -3.12 17.23 -16.01
N GLU A 16 -2.64 17.15 -17.25
CA GLU A 16 -2.98 16.04 -18.14
C GLU A 16 -2.54 14.71 -17.53
N PRO A 17 -3.32 13.63 -17.69
CA PRO A 17 -2.97 12.34 -17.12
C PRO A 17 -1.66 11.82 -17.72
N LEU A 18 -0.73 11.42 -16.87
CA LEU A 18 0.61 10.96 -17.24
C LEU A 18 0.53 9.73 -18.18
N GLY A 19 1.33 9.72 -19.25
CA GLY A 19 1.41 8.61 -20.20
C GLY A 19 2.81 8.47 -20.76
N THR A 20 3.10 7.33 -21.39
CA THR A 20 4.42 7.09 -21.98
C THR A 20 4.52 7.64 -23.40
N THR A 21 5.71 8.12 -23.75
CA THR A 21 6.08 8.49 -25.13
C THR A 21 6.77 7.34 -25.87
N ASP A 22 7.19 6.28 -25.18
CA ASP A 22 7.80 5.09 -25.79
C ASP A 22 6.75 3.97 -25.97
N PRO A 23 6.42 3.58 -27.22
CA PRO A 23 5.46 2.50 -27.48
C PRO A 23 5.86 1.14 -26.89
N ARG A 24 7.15 0.93 -26.58
CA ARG A 24 7.65 -0.31 -25.97
C ARG A 24 7.42 -0.37 -24.48
N ASP A 25 7.14 0.75 -23.83
CA ASP A 25 6.95 0.82 -22.40
C ASP A 25 5.51 0.45 -22.01
N LEU A 26 5.32 -0.75 -21.47
CA LEU A 26 4.01 -1.34 -21.23
C LEU A 26 3.45 -1.04 -19.81
N THR A 27 4.15 -0.21 -19.02
CA THR A 27 3.76 0.16 -17.66
C THR A 27 2.75 1.29 -17.62
N LEU A 28 2.86 2.22 -18.57
CA LEU A 28 2.04 3.42 -18.69
C LEU A 28 1.16 3.38 -19.96
N PRO A 29 0.05 4.12 -19.97
CA PRO A 29 -0.81 4.23 -21.14
C PRO A 29 -0.11 5.03 -22.23
N LEU A 30 -0.27 4.61 -23.49
CA LEU A 30 0.23 5.32 -24.65
C LEU A 30 -0.90 6.18 -25.23
N TYR A 31 -0.94 7.46 -24.88
CA TYR A 31 -1.89 8.40 -25.47
C TYR A 31 -1.50 8.70 -26.92
N GLY A 32 -2.47 8.69 -27.83
CA GLY A 32 -2.20 8.87 -29.27
C GLY A 32 -1.59 7.64 -29.96
N ALA A 33 -1.81 6.43 -29.41
CA ALA A 33 -1.36 5.19 -30.03
C ALA A 33 -1.85 5.06 -31.49
N THR A 34 -0.98 4.60 -32.38
CA THR A 34 -1.35 4.21 -33.76
C THR A 34 -1.91 2.79 -33.78
N PHE A 35 -2.54 2.39 -34.88
CA PHE A 35 -3.06 1.03 -35.07
C PHE A 35 -1.99 -0.05 -34.78
N GLY A 36 -0.80 0.09 -35.36
CA GLY A 36 0.29 -0.87 -35.16
C GLY A 36 0.79 -0.92 -33.71
N HIS A 37 0.88 0.23 -33.05
CA HIS A 37 1.25 0.28 -31.63
C HIS A 37 0.23 -0.44 -30.75
N ALA A 38 -1.07 -0.21 -30.97
CA ALA A 38 -2.12 -0.84 -30.19
C ALA A 38 -2.17 -2.37 -30.38
N VAL A 39 -2.05 -2.86 -31.62
CA VAL A 39 -2.00 -4.30 -31.90
C VAL A 39 -0.76 -4.94 -31.27
N ALA A 40 0.42 -4.33 -31.40
CA ALA A 40 1.63 -4.84 -30.78
C ALA A 40 1.51 -4.90 -29.25
N ARG A 41 0.95 -3.86 -28.63
CA ARG A 41 0.77 -3.78 -27.17
C ARG A 41 -0.34 -4.71 -26.68
N PHE A 42 -1.37 -4.98 -27.48
CA PHE A 42 -2.40 -5.97 -27.19
C PHE A 42 -1.81 -7.36 -26.96
N PHE A 43 -0.95 -7.83 -27.88
CA PHE A 43 -0.30 -9.14 -27.74
C PHE A 43 0.85 -9.15 -26.73
N ARG A 44 1.58 -8.04 -26.54
CA ARG A 44 2.65 -7.97 -25.54
C ARG A 44 2.13 -7.89 -24.11
N SER A 45 0.94 -7.35 -23.90
CA SER A 45 0.26 -7.27 -22.59
C SER A 45 -0.79 -8.37 -22.41
N TYR A 46 -0.53 -9.57 -22.96
CA TYR A 46 -1.53 -10.63 -23.17
C TYR A 46 -2.36 -11.00 -21.92
N ALA A 47 -1.71 -11.20 -20.77
CA ALA A 47 -2.38 -11.53 -19.50
C ALA A 47 -2.06 -10.48 -18.42
N ARG A 48 -1.83 -9.23 -18.81
CA ARG A 48 -1.50 -8.14 -17.89
C ARG A 48 -2.75 -7.34 -17.52
N PHE A 49 -3.27 -7.61 -16.33
CA PHE A 49 -4.48 -6.95 -15.77
C PHE A 49 -4.18 -5.68 -14.97
N SER A 50 -2.92 -5.37 -14.69
CA SER A 50 -2.49 -4.14 -14.01
C SER A 50 -2.01 -3.08 -15.00
N GLY A 51 -1.92 -1.82 -14.55
CA GLY A 51 -1.62 -0.67 -15.40
C GLY A 51 -2.86 -0.03 -16.02
N ARG A 52 -2.62 0.96 -16.88
CA ARG A 52 -3.64 1.67 -17.64
C ARG A 52 -3.53 1.43 -19.15
N ALA A 53 -4.64 1.68 -19.85
CA ALA A 53 -4.69 1.70 -21.30
C ALA A 53 -5.48 2.93 -21.77
N SER A 54 -4.90 3.69 -22.69
CA SER A 54 -5.55 4.88 -23.23
C SER A 54 -6.75 4.54 -24.11
N ARG A 55 -7.59 5.54 -24.40
CA ARG A 55 -8.69 5.43 -25.38
C ARG A 55 -8.19 4.95 -26.75
N SER A 56 -7.08 5.49 -27.23
CA SER A 56 -6.49 5.11 -28.52
C SER A 56 -6.01 3.65 -28.53
N GLU A 57 -5.38 3.18 -27.45
CA GLU A 57 -4.96 1.78 -27.35
C GLU A 57 -6.17 0.83 -27.36
N TYR A 58 -7.23 1.19 -26.62
CA TYR A 58 -8.44 0.41 -26.55
C TYR A 58 -9.13 0.30 -27.91
N TRP A 59 -9.47 1.42 -28.54
CA TRP A 59 -10.29 1.41 -29.76
C TRP A 59 -9.57 0.82 -30.98
N TRP A 60 -8.25 1.01 -31.11
CA TRP A 60 -7.51 0.36 -32.18
C TRP A 60 -7.41 -1.16 -32.02
N ALA A 61 -7.24 -1.64 -30.78
CA ALA A 61 -7.28 -3.08 -30.52
C ALA A 61 -8.68 -3.67 -30.75
N GLN A 62 -9.75 -2.97 -30.36
CA GLN A 62 -11.12 -3.38 -30.66
C GLN A 62 -11.39 -3.44 -32.17
N LEU A 63 -10.91 -2.45 -32.94
CA LEU A 63 -11.01 -2.49 -34.39
C LEU A 63 -10.28 -3.70 -34.98
N ALA A 64 -9.06 -4.01 -34.51
CA ALA A 64 -8.31 -5.17 -34.97
C ALA A 64 -9.05 -6.48 -34.67
N LEU A 65 -9.67 -6.61 -33.49
CA LEU A 65 -10.50 -7.77 -33.13
C LEU A 65 -11.72 -7.89 -34.02
N VAL A 66 -12.45 -6.79 -34.27
CA VAL A 66 -13.62 -6.78 -35.16
C VAL A 66 -13.21 -7.21 -36.57
N LEU A 67 -12.11 -6.68 -37.12
CA LEU A 67 -11.63 -7.07 -38.44
C LEU A 67 -11.24 -8.55 -38.51
N ALA A 68 -10.60 -9.09 -37.47
CA ALA A 68 -10.27 -10.51 -37.40
C ALA A 68 -11.53 -11.38 -37.38
N LEU A 69 -12.54 -11.01 -36.59
CA LEU A 69 -13.82 -11.73 -36.54
C LEU A 69 -14.60 -11.64 -37.85
N VAL A 70 -14.61 -10.48 -38.50
CA VAL A 70 -15.21 -10.33 -39.84
C VAL A 70 -14.50 -11.20 -40.86
N ALA A 71 -13.15 -11.25 -40.85
CA ALA A 71 -12.39 -12.13 -41.74
C ALA A 71 -12.71 -13.61 -41.50
N CYS A 72 -12.81 -14.04 -40.23
CA CYS A 72 -13.28 -15.38 -39.89
C CYS A 72 -14.70 -15.64 -40.41
N GLY A 73 -15.63 -14.70 -40.23
CA GLY A 73 -17.00 -14.81 -40.71
C GLY A 73 -17.10 -14.90 -42.24
N VAL A 74 -16.32 -14.10 -42.96
CA VAL A 74 -16.21 -14.16 -44.42
C VAL A 74 -15.64 -15.51 -44.86
N PHE A 75 -14.62 -16.02 -44.17
CA PHE A 75 -14.04 -17.32 -44.48
C PHE A 75 -15.04 -18.47 -44.27
N VAL A 76 -15.81 -18.43 -43.18
CA VAL A 76 -16.91 -19.37 -42.94
C VAL A 76 -17.98 -19.27 -44.03
N ALA A 77 -18.40 -18.05 -44.39
CA ALA A 77 -19.40 -17.84 -45.43
C ALA A 77 -18.91 -18.30 -46.82
N ALA A 78 -17.62 -18.09 -47.12
CA ALA A 78 -16.99 -18.51 -48.36
C ALA A 78 -16.83 -20.03 -48.49
N ALA A 79 -16.87 -20.78 -47.39
CA ALA A 79 -16.84 -22.25 -47.42
C ALA A 79 -18.09 -22.85 -48.10
N GLY A 80 -19.23 -22.14 -48.09
CA GLY A 80 -20.48 -22.58 -48.70
C GLY A 80 -20.95 -23.92 -48.13
N ASP A 81 -21.35 -24.84 -49.01
CA ASP A 81 -21.85 -26.18 -48.65
C ASP A 81 -20.73 -27.20 -48.34
N ASN A 82 -19.46 -26.79 -48.29
CA ASN A 82 -18.36 -27.70 -48.00
C ASN A 82 -18.22 -27.92 -46.49
N ASP A 83 -18.87 -28.95 -45.95
CA ASP A 83 -18.89 -29.28 -44.52
C ASP A 83 -17.48 -29.35 -43.89
N ALA A 84 -16.49 -29.92 -44.60
CA ALA A 84 -15.12 -30.03 -44.10
C ALA A 84 -14.42 -28.65 -43.99
N LEU A 85 -14.62 -27.77 -44.98
CA LEU A 85 -14.04 -26.41 -44.97
C LEU A 85 -14.78 -25.52 -43.97
N GLY A 86 -16.10 -25.64 -43.88
CA GLY A 86 -16.92 -24.92 -42.89
C GLY A 86 -16.56 -25.32 -41.45
N GLY A 87 -16.39 -26.61 -41.18
CA GLY A 87 -15.93 -27.12 -39.90
C GLY A 87 -14.55 -26.59 -39.51
N LEU A 88 -13.59 -26.62 -40.44
CA LEU A 88 -12.25 -26.05 -40.22
C LEU A 88 -12.32 -24.53 -39.96
N ALA A 89 -13.11 -23.79 -40.73
CA ALA A 89 -13.30 -22.35 -40.56
C ALA A 89 -13.88 -22.00 -39.18
N LEU A 90 -14.86 -22.77 -38.70
CA LEU A 90 -15.44 -22.62 -37.37
C LEU A 90 -14.44 -22.91 -36.25
N VAL A 91 -13.64 -23.97 -36.39
CA VAL A 91 -12.57 -24.30 -35.42
C VAL A 91 -11.55 -23.16 -35.36
N LEU A 92 -11.10 -22.66 -36.50
CA LEU A 92 -10.15 -21.54 -36.56
C LEU A 92 -10.74 -20.27 -35.93
N ALA A 93 -11.99 -19.94 -36.23
CA ALA A 93 -12.70 -18.83 -35.59
C ALA A 93 -12.77 -19.00 -34.07
N GLY A 94 -13.09 -20.21 -33.60
CA GLY A 94 -13.11 -20.54 -32.17
C GLY A 94 -11.75 -20.35 -31.50
N VAL A 95 -10.66 -20.79 -32.14
CA VAL A 95 -9.30 -20.59 -31.63
C VAL A 95 -8.96 -19.10 -31.54
N VAL A 96 -9.32 -18.30 -32.54
CA VAL A 96 -9.10 -16.84 -32.53
C VAL A 96 -9.87 -16.18 -31.38
N VAL A 97 -11.15 -16.53 -31.20
CA VAL A 97 -11.99 -15.99 -30.12
C VAL A 97 -11.41 -16.35 -28.75
N LEU A 98 -11.07 -17.61 -28.52
CA LEU A 98 -10.54 -18.09 -27.24
C LEU A 98 -9.15 -17.50 -26.95
N GLY A 99 -8.28 -17.42 -27.95
CA GLY A 99 -6.95 -16.83 -27.82
C GLY A 99 -7.00 -15.31 -27.58
N CYS A 100 -8.01 -14.62 -28.09
CA CYS A 100 -8.16 -13.18 -27.86
C CYS A 100 -8.98 -12.83 -26.61
N ALA A 101 -9.66 -13.79 -25.98
CA ALA A 101 -10.53 -13.54 -24.83
C ALA A 101 -9.77 -12.96 -23.63
N ILE A 102 -8.64 -13.57 -23.27
CA ILE A 102 -7.78 -13.14 -22.16
C ILE A 102 -7.22 -11.72 -22.39
N PRO A 103 -6.52 -11.43 -23.50
CA PRO A 103 -5.97 -10.10 -23.75
C PRO A 103 -7.06 -9.03 -23.91
N ASN A 104 -8.23 -9.38 -24.46
CA ASN A 104 -9.36 -8.45 -24.55
C ASN A 104 -9.88 -8.07 -23.16
N TRP A 105 -10.01 -9.05 -22.26
CA TRP A 105 -10.43 -8.77 -20.89
C TRP A 105 -9.38 -7.96 -20.13
N ALA A 106 -8.10 -8.32 -20.26
CA ALA A 106 -6.99 -7.59 -19.66
C ALA A 106 -6.92 -6.12 -20.15
N LEU A 107 -7.16 -5.88 -21.45
CA LEU A 107 -7.22 -4.53 -22.02
C LEU A 107 -8.40 -3.73 -21.46
N LEU A 108 -9.59 -4.33 -21.31
CA LEU A 108 -10.75 -3.68 -20.73
C LEU A 108 -10.52 -3.27 -19.27
N VAL A 109 -9.90 -4.14 -18.47
CA VAL A 109 -9.52 -3.84 -17.08
C VAL A 109 -8.58 -2.63 -17.02
N ARG A 110 -7.52 -2.61 -17.82
CA ARG A 110 -6.58 -1.46 -17.90
C ARG A 110 -7.26 -0.18 -18.39
N ARG A 111 -8.27 -0.30 -19.24
CA ARG A 111 -9.06 0.84 -19.70
C ARG A 111 -9.96 1.42 -18.61
N LEU A 112 -10.56 0.57 -17.78
CA LEU A 112 -11.32 0.98 -16.60
C LEU A 112 -10.43 1.68 -15.57
N HIS A 113 -9.23 1.16 -15.35
CA HIS A 113 -8.22 1.81 -14.50
C HIS A 113 -7.88 3.23 -14.98
N ASP A 114 -7.75 3.44 -16.29
CA ASP A 114 -7.52 4.77 -16.89
C ASP A 114 -8.67 5.76 -16.63
N ALA A 115 -9.89 5.27 -16.44
CA ALA A 115 -11.06 6.05 -16.04
C ALA A 115 -11.26 6.14 -14.50
N ASN A 116 -10.28 5.69 -13.71
CA ASN A 116 -10.32 5.58 -12.25
C ASN A 116 -11.38 4.60 -11.70
N LEU A 117 -11.76 3.58 -12.46
CA LEU A 117 -12.72 2.56 -12.04
C LEU A 117 -12.00 1.25 -11.68
N SER A 118 -12.62 0.45 -10.81
CA SER A 118 -12.10 -0.88 -10.43
C SER A 118 -12.16 -1.84 -11.61
N GLY A 119 -11.11 -2.66 -11.79
CA GLY A 119 -11.07 -3.73 -12.79
C GLY A 119 -12.23 -4.73 -12.70
N TRP A 120 -12.78 -4.92 -11.50
CA TRP A 120 -13.96 -5.78 -11.29
C TRP A 120 -15.21 -5.30 -12.03
N MET A 121 -15.32 -4.01 -12.35
CA MET A 121 -16.44 -3.49 -13.15
C MET A 121 -16.48 -4.06 -14.57
N SER A 122 -15.38 -4.64 -15.07
CA SER A 122 -15.35 -5.31 -16.37
C SER A 122 -16.38 -6.44 -16.49
N LEU A 123 -16.79 -7.07 -15.37
CA LEU A 123 -17.84 -8.09 -15.33
C LEU A 123 -19.20 -7.55 -15.79
N LEU A 124 -19.45 -6.24 -15.68
CA LEU A 124 -20.70 -5.64 -16.17
C LEU A 124 -20.82 -5.66 -17.70
N THR A 125 -19.75 -6.00 -18.42
CA THR A 125 -19.75 -6.13 -19.88
C THR A 125 -20.54 -7.34 -20.38
N PHE A 126 -20.96 -8.24 -19.49
CA PHE A 126 -21.98 -9.26 -19.82
C PHE A 126 -23.33 -8.64 -20.18
N PHE A 127 -23.60 -7.40 -19.74
CA PHE A 127 -24.74 -6.63 -20.22
C PHE A 127 -24.38 -5.94 -21.55
N PRO A 128 -25.30 -5.93 -22.52
CA PRO A 128 -25.04 -5.32 -23.82
C PRO A 128 -24.73 -3.82 -23.66
N TYR A 129 -23.91 -3.30 -24.57
CA TYR A 129 -23.51 -1.88 -24.66
C TYR A 129 -22.62 -1.33 -23.53
N VAL A 130 -22.54 -1.97 -22.37
CA VAL A 130 -21.71 -1.51 -21.24
C VAL A 130 -20.22 -1.38 -21.62
N GLY A 131 -19.71 -2.33 -22.41
CA GLY A 131 -18.32 -2.28 -22.89
C GLY A 131 -18.01 -1.03 -23.72
N VAL A 132 -18.97 -0.56 -24.52
CA VAL A 132 -18.83 0.66 -25.33
C VAL A 132 -18.78 1.90 -24.43
N VAL A 133 -19.64 1.94 -23.41
CA VAL A 133 -19.66 3.02 -22.40
C VAL A 133 -18.29 3.11 -21.71
N PHE A 134 -17.76 1.98 -21.24
CA PHE A 134 -16.42 1.94 -20.63
C PHE A 134 -15.32 2.34 -21.60
N GLY A 135 -15.44 1.97 -22.88
CA GLY A 135 -14.48 2.35 -23.93
C GLY A 135 -14.36 3.86 -24.15
N ILE A 136 -15.45 4.63 -23.99
CA ILE A 136 -15.47 6.08 -24.30
C ILE A 136 -15.14 7.01 -23.11
N LEU A 137 -15.17 6.53 -21.86
CA LEU A 137 -14.97 7.35 -20.66
C LEU A 137 -13.71 8.25 -20.73
N PRO A 138 -13.72 9.49 -20.23
CA PRO A 138 -12.50 10.28 -20.18
C PRO A 138 -11.46 9.64 -19.26
N SER A 139 -10.18 9.79 -19.61
CA SER A 139 -9.08 9.44 -18.74
C SER A 139 -9.06 10.39 -17.54
N LYS A 140 -8.82 9.88 -16.34
CA LYS A 140 -8.77 10.69 -15.10
C LYS A 140 -7.37 10.63 -14.50
N PRO A 141 -6.81 11.75 -13.99
CA PRO A 141 -5.52 11.75 -13.29
C PRO A 141 -5.47 10.72 -12.14
N LEU A 142 -6.56 10.59 -11.38
CA LEU A 142 -6.70 9.59 -10.31
C LEU A 142 -6.52 8.13 -10.77
N GLY A 143 -6.63 7.83 -12.06
CA GLY A 143 -6.35 6.50 -12.60
C GLY A 143 -4.87 6.10 -12.48
N GLN A 144 -3.95 7.06 -12.30
CA GLN A 144 -2.51 6.83 -12.12
C GLN A 144 -2.19 5.87 -10.97
N ARG A 145 -3.08 5.74 -9.98
CA ARG A 145 -2.98 4.76 -8.89
C ARG A 145 -2.87 3.30 -9.33
N PHE A 146 -3.24 2.99 -10.57
CA PHE A 146 -3.19 1.63 -11.13
C PHE A 146 -1.92 1.37 -11.96
N ASP A 147 -1.08 2.38 -12.17
CA ASP A 147 0.18 2.23 -12.88
C ASP A 147 1.18 1.42 -12.05
N ARG A 148 1.98 0.61 -12.75
CA ARG A 148 3.10 -0.09 -12.12
C ARG A 148 4.34 0.74 -12.38
N HIS A 149 4.87 1.38 -11.34
CA HIS A 149 6.19 2.01 -11.45
C HIS A 149 7.20 0.96 -11.89
N LYS A 150 7.87 1.24 -13.01
CA LYS A 150 9.04 0.47 -13.39
C LYS A 150 10.10 0.88 -12.37
N VAL A 151 10.49 -0.03 -11.49
CA VAL A 151 11.76 0.09 -10.78
C VAL A 151 12.83 0.03 -11.86
N THR A 152 13.12 1.16 -12.48
CA THR A 152 14.29 1.30 -13.34
C THR A 152 15.45 1.48 -12.39
N SER A 153 16.20 0.41 -12.20
CA SER A 153 17.52 0.46 -11.59
C SER A 153 18.45 1.31 -12.47
N ASP A 154 18.33 2.63 -12.34
CA ASP A 154 19.40 3.56 -12.64
C ASP A 154 20.28 3.60 -11.37
N PRO A 155 21.52 3.08 -11.41
CA PRO A 155 22.39 3.02 -10.24
C PRO A 155 22.84 4.40 -9.75
N SER A 156 22.40 5.49 -10.38
CA SER A 156 22.68 6.87 -9.94
C SER A 156 21.48 7.59 -9.32
N THR A 157 20.30 6.97 -9.28
CA THR A 157 19.11 7.47 -8.57
C THR A 157 18.47 6.34 -7.78
N GLU A 158 19.24 5.69 -6.90
CA GLU A 158 18.67 4.82 -5.86
C GLU A 158 17.48 5.51 -5.20
N ASP A 159 16.46 4.70 -4.93
CA ASP A 159 15.48 4.86 -3.86
C ASP A 159 16.02 5.75 -2.74
N SER A 160 15.88 7.07 -2.86
CA SER A 160 16.00 7.90 -1.67
C SER A 160 14.69 7.66 -0.93
N ALA A 161 14.74 6.67 -0.05
CA ALA A 161 13.76 6.44 0.98
C ALA A 161 14.33 7.02 2.29
N PRO A 162 14.53 8.35 2.38
CA PRO A 162 15.23 8.96 3.50
C PRO A 162 14.51 8.73 4.83
N GLY A 163 13.20 8.50 4.81
CA GLY A 163 12.45 8.05 5.99
C GLY A 163 12.77 6.60 6.37
N TRP A 164 12.86 5.71 5.38
CA TRP A 164 13.29 4.32 5.58
C TRP A 164 14.71 4.26 6.14
N ASP A 165 15.64 4.96 5.50
CA ASP A 165 17.05 5.04 5.93
C ASP A 165 17.18 5.63 7.34
N ALA A 166 16.33 6.60 7.70
CA ALA A 166 16.32 7.18 9.03
C ALA A 166 15.85 6.20 10.11
N ILE A 167 14.81 5.41 9.81
CA ILE A 167 14.33 4.33 10.70
C ILE A 167 15.43 3.27 10.85
N ASP A 168 15.99 2.79 9.74
CA ASP A 168 17.05 1.79 9.75
C ASP A 168 18.29 2.29 10.51
N ALA A 169 18.69 3.55 10.30
CA ALA A 169 19.79 4.16 11.04
C ALA A 169 19.48 4.30 12.54
N ALA A 170 18.23 4.54 12.92
CA ALA A 170 17.82 4.61 14.33
C ALA A 170 17.90 3.25 15.01
N PHE A 171 17.41 2.21 14.33
CA PHE A 171 17.46 0.84 14.85
C PHE A 171 18.85 0.23 14.80
N ALA A 172 19.69 0.57 13.81
CA ALA A 172 21.08 0.13 13.75
C ALA A 172 21.92 0.62 14.95
N ARG A 173 21.55 1.77 15.55
CA ARG A 173 22.19 2.25 16.80
C ARG A 173 21.85 1.37 18.01
N LEU A 174 20.63 0.84 18.07
CA LEU A 174 20.18 -0.04 19.16
C LEU A 174 20.60 -1.49 18.95
N TYR A 175 20.60 -1.94 17.70
CA TYR A 175 20.80 -3.34 17.29
C TYR A 175 21.88 -3.43 16.20
N PRO A 176 23.14 -3.12 16.52
CA PRO A 176 24.21 -3.11 15.54
C PRO A 176 24.40 -4.51 14.93
N GLY A 177 24.47 -4.58 13.60
CA GLY A 177 24.68 -5.82 12.85
C GLY A 177 23.42 -6.65 12.58
N LEU A 178 22.23 -6.19 12.98
CA LEU A 178 20.96 -6.88 12.74
C LEU A 178 20.13 -6.32 11.58
N GLY A 179 20.60 -5.31 10.84
CA GLY A 179 19.85 -4.64 9.76
C GLY A 179 19.22 -5.61 8.76
N ASP A 180 20.05 -6.32 7.99
CA ASP A 180 19.56 -7.26 6.96
C ASP A 180 19.05 -8.60 7.52
N VAL A 181 19.25 -8.83 8.83
CA VAL A 181 18.96 -10.11 9.49
C VAL A 181 17.62 -10.07 10.23
N ALA A 182 17.19 -8.88 10.66
CA ALA A 182 15.93 -8.69 11.35
C ALA A 182 14.75 -9.07 10.45
N PRO A 183 13.81 -9.91 10.93
CA PRO A 183 12.61 -10.24 10.18
C PRO A 183 11.82 -9.00 9.79
N HIS A 184 11.61 -8.81 8.49
CA HIS A 184 10.73 -7.77 7.93
C HIS A 184 9.46 -8.41 7.34
N PHE A 185 8.31 -7.89 7.77
CA PHE A 185 6.99 -8.35 7.37
C PHE A 185 6.27 -7.22 6.63
N GLY A 186 6.23 -7.27 5.30
CA GLY A 186 5.66 -6.22 4.46
C GLY A 186 5.41 -6.69 3.03
N ARG A 187 4.76 -5.87 2.21
CA ARG A 187 4.58 -6.16 0.78
C ARG A 187 5.85 -5.79 0.00
N THR A 188 6.16 -6.56 -1.05
CA THR A 188 7.34 -6.32 -1.92
C THR A 188 6.98 -5.43 -3.13
N ASP A 189 5.80 -4.84 -3.12
CA ASP A 189 5.17 -4.18 -4.26
C ASP A 189 4.36 -2.95 -3.82
N ALA A 190 4.48 -1.88 -4.63
CA ALA A 190 4.10 -0.49 -4.34
C ALA A 190 2.64 -0.29 -3.86
N ARG A 191 2.45 0.71 -2.98
CA ARG A 191 1.20 1.12 -2.31
C ARG A 191 0.06 1.43 -3.28
N LEU A 192 -1.14 1.01 -2.91
CA LEU A 192 -2.40 1.57 -3.38
C LEU A 192 -2.83 2.69 -2.40
N PRO A 193 -3.36 3.84 -2.87
CA PRO A 193 -3.84 4.90 -1.98
C PRO A 193 -4.88 4.38 -0.97
N GLY A 194 -4.72 4.74 0.31
CA GLY A 194 -5.60 4.30 1.41
C GLY A 194 -5.28 2.93 2.02
N GLN A 195 -4.11 2.35 1.73
CA GLN A 195 -3.67 1.11 2.39
C GLN A 195 -2.53 1.38 3.39
N GLY A 196 -2.86 1.15 4.67
CA GLY A 196 -2.07 0.56 5.77
C GLY A 196 -0.59 0.88 5.94
N ILE A 197 -0.01 0.17 6.92
CA ILE A 197 1.43 0.10 7.19
C ILE A 197 2.12 -0.70 6.06
N TRP A 198 3.21 -0.16 5.47
CA TRP A 198 4.03 -0.79 4.41
C TRP A 198 4.72 -2.06 4.87
N GLY A 199 5.26 -2.02 6.08
CA GLY A 199 6.04 -3.10 6.64
C GLY A 199 6.23 -2.96 8.14
N ILE A 200 6.60 -4.06 8.77
CA ILE A 200 6.95 -4.13 10.18
C ILE A 200 8.28 -4.89 10.27
N THR A 201 9.31 -4.25 10.82
CA THR A 201 10.56 -4.95 11.14
C THR A 201 10.56 -5.32 12.62
N ALA A 202 10.97 -6.54 12.96
CA ALA A 202 11.05 -7.03 14.33
C ALA A 202 12.51 -7.31 14.72
N TYR A 203 13.04 -6.53 15.67
CA TYR A 203 14.41 -6.70 16.17
C TYR A 203 14.41 -7.54 17.45
N PRO A 204 15.22 -8.62 17.51
CA PRO A 204 15.34 -9.40 18.74
C PRO A 204 16.24 -8.66 19.75
N ASN A 205 15.76 -8.51 20.98
CA ASN A 205 16.55 -7.98 22.09
C ASN A 205 16.68 -9.02 23.21
N THR A 206 17.66 -9.91 23.07
CA THR A 206 17.94 -10.95 24.08
C THR A 206 18.91 -10.49 25.17
N SER A 207 19.53 -9.32 25.02
CA SER A 207 20.50 -8.77 25.99
C SER A 207 19.85 -7.92 27.09
N ALA A 208 18.58 -7.51 26.91
CA ALA A 208 17.82 -6.81 27.93
C ALA A 208 17.45 -7.74 29.11
N PRO A 209 17.23 -7.20 30.34
CA PRO A 209 16.81 -8.00 31.49
C PRO A 209 15.54 -8.83 31.25
N GLN A 210 14.61 -8.29 30.44
CA GLN A 210 13.47 -9.01 29.91
C GLN A 210 13.64 -9.14 28.39
N PRO A 211 13.88 -10.37 27.89
CA PRO A 211 13.94 -10.62 26.45
C PRO A 211 12.64 -10.22 25.75
N HIS A 212 12.77 -9.49 24.64
CA HIS A 212 11.62 -9.01 23.88
C HIS A 212 11.94 -8.82 22.40
N TRP A 213 10.89 -8.82 21.60
CA TRP A 213 10.90 -8.26 20.25
C TRP A 213 10.66 -6.77 20.33
N HIS A 214 11.44 -5.98 19.59
CA HIS A 214 11.20 -4.56 19.37
C HIS A 214 10.79 -4.36 17.91
N LEU A 215 9.50 -4.14 17.70
CA LEU A 215 8.88 -3.96 16.40
C LEU A 215 8.83 -2.49 16.03
N VAL A 216 8.96 -2.18 14.74
CA VAL A 216 8.77 -0.83 14.18
C VAL A 216 7.97 -0.90 12.89
N THR A 217 7.01 0.02 12.75
CA THR A 217 6.21 0.18 11.53
C THR A 217 6.92 1.05 10.51
N TYR A 218 6.55 0.86 9.25
CA TYR A 218 6.90 1.75 8.14
C TYR A 218 5.59 2.16 7.49
N GLY A 219 5.27 3.45 7.41
CA GLY A 219 4.18 3.95 6.56
C GLY A 219 3.27 5.02 7.13
N PHE A 220 3.43 5.40 8.40
CA PHE A 220 2.75 6.58 8.95
C PHE A 220 3.47 7.88 8.55
N SER A 221 4.80 7.82 8.51
CA SER A 221 5.68 8.90 8.07
C SER A 221 5.91 8.90 6.57
N ASN A 222 6.41 10.00 6.02
CA ASN A 222 6.84 10.00 4.62
C ASN A 222 8.13 9.18 4.47
N VAL A 223 7.96 7.91 4.10
CA VAL A 223 9.07 6.95 3.96
C VAL A 223 9.88 7.18 2.67
N PHE A 224 9.27 7.76 1.62
CA PHE A 224 9.87 7.91 0.30
C PHE A 224 9.94 9.38 -0.15
N ALA A 225 11.09 9.83 -0.65
CA ALA A 225 11.25 11.21 -1.14
C ALA A 225 10.32 11.57 -2.31
N SER A 226 9.78 10.55 -3.00
CA SER A 226 8.90 10.68 -4.15
C SER A 226 7.40 10.55 -3.86
N ASP A 227 6.97 10.31 -2.60
CA ASP A 227 5.55 10.20 -2.27
C ASP A 227 4.99 11.61 -1.97
N PRO A 228 4.14 12.20 -2.85
CA PRO A 228 3.52 13.49 -2.57
C PRO A 228 2.65 13.38 -1.30
N SER A 229 2.47 14.48 -0.56
CA SER A 229 1.55 14.44 0.59
C SER A 229 0.15 14.01 0.12
N PRO A 230 -0.59 13.23 0.93
CA PRO A 230 -2.00 13.05 0.68
C PRO A 230 -2.65 14.44 0.70
N ASP A 231 -3.12 14.93 -0.45
CA ASP A 231 -3.84 16.21 -0.64
C ASP A 231 -3.18 17.50 -0.08
N GLU A 232 -3.72 18.68 -0.41
CA GLU A 232 -3.22 19.99 0.09
C GLU A 232 -3.48 20.18 1.61
N ASP A 233 -4.31 19.33 2.22
CA ASP A 233 -4.78 19.45 3.60
C ASP A 233 -4.32 18.30 4.54
N ASP A 234 -3.68 17.24 4.02
CA ASP A 234 -3.34 16.02 4.78
C ASP A 234 -1.81 15.89 4.95
N THR A 235 -1.30 16.36 6.08
CA THR A 235 0.12 16.18 6.44
C THR A 235 0.37 14.74 6.88
N TRP A 236 1.40 14.09 6.32
CA TRP A 236 1.92 12.84 6.86
C TRP A 236 2.11 12.91 8.37
N ALA A 237 1.88 11.81 9.09
CA ALA A 237 2.24 11.77 10.49
C ALA A 237 3.76 11.94 10.63
N ASP A 238 4.20 12.63 11.66
CA ASP A 238 5.63 12.86 11.94
C ASP A 238 6.20 11.73 12.82
N PHE A 239 5.56 10.56 12.85
CA PHE A 239 5.97 9.43 13.69
C PHE A 239 5.80 8.08 13.00
N GLU A 240 6.53 7.08 13.51
CA GLU A 240 6.25 5.66 13.32
C GLU A 240 5.92 5.01 14.67
N TRP A 241 5.17 3.90 14.62
CA TRP A 241 4.89 3.12 15.82
C TRP A 241 6.01 2.14 16.13
N THR A 242 6.35 2.04 17.40
CA THR A 242 7.19 0.96 17.94
C THR A 242 6.38 0.10 18.90
N PHE A 243 6.76 -1.16 19.06
CA PHE A 243 6.10 -2.05 20.00
C PHE A 243 7.08 -3.06 20.59
N ARG A 244 7.09 -3.18 21.92
CA ARG A 244 7.97 -4.12 22.63
C ARG A 244 7.16 -5.25 23.21
N VAL A 245 7.43 -6.47 22.76
CA VAL A 245 6.68 -7.67 23.13
C VAL A 245 7.61 -8.66 23.80
N ALA A 246 7.34 -8.96 25.07
CA ALA A 246 8.10 -9.97 25.81
C ALA A 246 7.99 -11.33 25.12
N ALA A 247 9.13 -11.98 24.90
CA ALA A 247 9.20 -13.30 24.28
C ALA A 247 10.56 -13.96 24.59
N ASP A 248 10.55 -15.28 24.75
CA ASP A 248 11.79 -16.06 24.71
C ASP A 248 12.22 -16.19 23.24
N ILE A 249 13.46 -15.77 22.95
CA ILE A 249 14.00 -15.74 21.58
C ILE A 249 15.26 -16.60 21.51
N ASP A 250 15.22 -17.63 20.67
CA ASP A 250 16.35 -18.48 20.35
C ASP A 250 17.03 -17.98 19.08
N LEU A 251 18.19 -17.34 19.24
CA LEU A 251 19.01 -16.82 18.13
C LEU A 251 19.60 -17.93 17.24
N THR A 252 19.52 -19.20 17.64
CA THR A 252 19.98 -20.34 16.82
C THR A 252 18.90 -20.86 15.86
N GLN A 253 17.64 -20.44 16.04
CA GLN A 253 16.50 -20.81 15.22
C GLN A 253 16.13 -19.67 14.26
N PRO A 254 15.38 -19.95 13.17
CA PRO A 254 14.88 -18.91 12.27
C PRO A 254 14.09 -17.84 13.04
N LEU A 255 14.55 -16.59 13.00
CA LEU A 255 13.97 -15.48 13.78
C LEU A 255 12.53 -15.17 13.35
N ALA A 256 12.25 -15.16 12.05
CA ALA A 256 10.93 -14.79 11.52
C ALA A 256 9.80 -15.69 12.04
N ALA A 257 10.07 -16.96 12.28
CA ALA A 257 9.08 -17.92 12.80
C ALA A 257 8.80 -17.75 14.30
N GLN A 258 9.65 -16.99 15.02
CA GLN A 258 9.54 -16.77 16.46
C GLN A 258 8.85 -15.44 16.81
N VAL A 259 8.61 -14.57 15.83
CA VAL A 259 7.90 -13.30 16.05
C VAL A 259 6.43 -13.60 16.34
N PRO A 260 5.85 -13.13 17.46
CA PRO A 260 4.46 -13.40 17.80
C PRO A 260 3.50 -12.82 16.75
N THR A 261 2.84 -13.68 15.96
CA THR A 261 1.96 -13.25 14.85
C THR A 261 0.85 -12.30 15.30
N TRP A 262 0.32 -12.46 16.52
CA TRP A 262 -0.71 -11.58 17.06
C TRP A 262 -0.25 -10.11 17.14
N SER A 263 1.05 -9.87 17.40
CA SER A 263 1.61 -8.52 17.50
C SER A 263 1.65 -7.81 16.15
N LEU A 264 1.97 -8.54 15.07
CA LEU A 264 1.94 -8.05 13.70
C LEU A 264 0.51 -7.71 13.27
N LEU A 265 -0.44 -8.60 13.56
CA LEU A 265 -1.86 -8.40 13.23
C LEU A 265 -2.48 -7.25 14.01
N LEU A 266 -2.09 -7.05 15.27
CA LEU A 266 -2.53 -5.92 16.09
C LEU A 266 -2.08 -4.60 15.46
N LEU A 267 -0.79 -4.46 15.13
CA LEU A 267 -0.26 -3.25 14.49
C LEU A 267 -0.96 -2.97 13.16
N GLN A 268 -1.15 -3.98 12.33
CA GLN A 268 -1.88 -3.84 11.05
C GLN A 268 -3.32 -3.35 11.26
N ARG A 269 -4.07 -3.93 12.21
CA ARG A 269 -5.46 -3.52 12.48
C ARG A 269 -5.56 -2.10 13.03
N LEU A 270 -4.64 -1.70 13.90
CA LEU A 270 -4.57 -0.34 14.40
C LEU A 270 -4.18 0.64 13.27
N GLY A 271 -3.29 0.24 12.38
CA GLY A 271 -2.95 1.01 11.19
C GLY A 271 -4.16 1.20 10.28
N ASP A 272 -4.87 0.12 9.95
CA ASP A 272 -6.09 0.18 9.15
C ASP A 272 -7.16 1.10 9.77
N LEU A 273 -7.27 1.13 11.10
CA LEU A 273 -8.16 2.05 11.81
C LEU A 273 -7.78 3.52 11.56
N VAL A 274 -6.51 3.88 11.70
CA VAL A 274 -6.02 5.24 11.43
C VAL A 274 -6.22 5.60 9.96
N PHE A 275 -5.80 4.74 9.04
CA PHE A 275 -5.94 4.97 7.59
C PHE A 275 -7.39 4.94 7.09
N SER A 276 -8.35 4.46 7.88
CA SER A 276 -9.78 4.51 7.55
C SER A 276 -10.46 5.83 7.95
N GLY A 277 -9.72 6.80 8.50
CA GLY A 277 -10.22 8.13 8.86
C GLY A 277 -10.35 8.39 10.36
N THR A 278 -9.66 7.61 11.20
CA THR A 278 -9.51 7.93 12.63
C THR A 278 -8.32 8.87 12.80
N ASP A 279 -8.41 9.81 13.74
CA ASP A 279 -7.27 10.65 14.12
C ASP A 279 -6.03 9.80 14.43
N ALA A 280 -4.85 10.32 14.10
CA ALA A 280 -3.58 9.67 14.40
C ALA A 280 -3.48 9.34 15.90
N LEU A 281 -3.10 8.09 16.23
CA LEU A 281 -2.89 7.68 17.62
C LEU A 281 -1.45 8.01 18.03
N ASP A 282 -1.32 9.14 18.73
CA ASP A 282 -0.05 9.74 19.14
C ASP A 282 0.14 9.66 20.67
N VAL A 283 1.25 10.17 21.16
CA VAL A 283 1.67 10.18 22.57
C VAL A 283 0.55 10.66 23.50
N GLY A 284 0.28 9.85 24.52
CA GLY A 284 -0.76 10.10 25.51
C GLY A 284 -2.16 9.65 25.09
N HIS A 285 -2.36 9.23 23.83
CA HIS A 285 -3.62 8.61 23.42
C HIS A 285 -3.77 7.22 24.06
N ARG A 286 -5.02 6.74 24.10
CA ARG A 286 -5.38 5.41 24.59
C ARG A 286 -6.57 4.86 23.81
N ILE A 287 -6.56 3.56 23.55
CA ILE A 287 -7.63 2.88 22.83
C ILE A 287 -7.97 1.55 23.50
N LYS A 288 -9.27 1.28 23.68
CA LYS A 288 -9.77 -0.04 24.09
C LYS A 288 -10.02 -0.86 22.84
N VAL A 289 -9.43 -2.06 22.74
CA VAL A 289 -9.52 -2.90 21.53
C VAL A 289 -10.74 -3.84 21.54
N GLY A 290 -11.57 -3.80 22.60
CA GLY A 290 -12.84 -4.55 22.68
C GLY A 290 -12.68 -6.05 22.98
N GLY A 291 -11.47 -6.51 23.29
CA GLY A 291 -11.10 -7.88 23.62
C GLY A 291 -9.60 -7.97 23.95
N PRO A 292 -9.01 -9.16 24.09
CA PRO A 292 -7.57 -9.30 24.29
C PRO A 292 -6.76 -8.70 23.12
N ILE A 293 -5.66 -8.00 23.41
CA ILE A 293 -4.77 -7.42 22.39
C ILE A 293 -4.14 -8.49 21.47
N THR A 294 -4.15 -9.74 21.90
CA THR A 294 -3.70 -10.93 21.15
C THR A 294 -4.73 -11.42 20.13
N LEU A 295 -5.88 -10.76 20.00
CA LEU A 295 -6.98 -11.14 19.10
C LEU A 295 -7.60 -12.51 19.43
N GLY A 296 -7.51 -12.92 20.69
CA GLY A 296 -8.18 -14.10 21.22
C GLY A 296 -7.24 -15.22 21.64
N GLU A 297 -6.01 -15.29 21.11
CA GLU A 297 -5.00 -16.27 21.52
C GLU A 297 -3.57 -15.72 21.32
N PRO A 298 -2.64 -15.86 22.29
CA PRO A 298 -2.84 -16.43 23.63
C PRO A 298 -3.78 -15.60 24.50
N GLN A 299 -4.43 -16.20 25.50
CA GLN A 299 -5.27 -15.46 26.44
C GLN A 299 -4.44 -14.43 27.23
N THR A 300 -5.00 -13.23 27.42
CA THR A 300 -4.38 -12.17 28.20
C THR A 300 -5.44 -11.19 28.73
N ASP A 301 -5.15 -10.56 29.88
CA ASP A 301 -6.00 -9.52 30.47
C ASP A 301 -5.74 -8.13 29.86
N LEU A 302 -4.72 -8.02 29.01
CA LEU A 302 -4.40 -6.80 28.28
C LEU A 302 -5.44 -6.58 27.18
N THR A 303 -6.22 -5.50 27.31
CA THR A 303 -7.41 -5.23 26.49
C THR A 303 -7.47 -3.78 25.98
N ALA A 304 -6.41 -3.02 26.24
CA ALA A 304 -6.24 -1.66 25.78
C ALA A 304 -4.78 -1.37 25.43
N ILE A 305 -4.56 -0.34 24.63
CA ILE A 305 -3.25 0.17 24.24
C ILE A 305 -3.15 1.63 24.68
N MET A 306 -2.01 1.99 25.26
CA MET A 306 -1.60 3.38 25.49
C MET A 306 -0.38 3.71 24.63
N PHE A 307 -0.22 4.97 24.27
CA PHE A 307 0.83 5.45 23.38
C PHE A 307 1.78 6.39 24.13
N VAL A 308 3.08 6.20 23.98
CA VAL A 308 4.13 6.95 24.68
C VAL A 308 5.31 7.21 23.74
N GLU A 309 6.16 8.19 24.01
CA GLU A 309 7.44 8.31 23.30
C GLU A 309 8.29 7.06 23.55
N ASP A 310 8.96 6.55 22.51
CA ASP A 310 9.86 5.41 22.66
C ASP A 310 11.01 5.77 23.63
N PRO A 311 11.26 4.96 24.67
CA PRO A 311 12.22 5.29 25.72
C PRO A 311 13.69 5.26 25.23
N GLN A 312 13.97 4.69 24.06
CA GLN A 312 15.33 4.59 23.51
C GLN A 312 15.51 5.33 22.18
N LEU A 313 14.42 5.57 21.44
CA LEU A 313 14.46 6.22 20.14
C LEU A 313 13.98 7.66 20.24
N GLY A 314 14.93 8.59 20.22
CA GLY A 314 14.64 10.01 20.13
C GLY A 314 14.21 10.46 18.72
N PRO A 315 13.59 11.64 18.60
CA PRO A 315 13.25 12.23 17.31
C PRO A 315 14.48 12.36 16.42
N THR A 316 14.34 11.99 15.15
CA THR A 316 15.39 12.03 14.13
C THR A 316 14.97 12.96 13.00
N ASP A 317 15.85 13.86 12.58
CA ASP A 317 15.59 14.72 11.43
C ASP A 317 15.86 13.96 10.13
N THR A 318 14.91 14.03 9.20
CA THR A 318 15.01 13.44 7.86
C THR A 318 14.86 14.54 6.81
N SER A 319 15.24 14.27 5.56
CA SER A 319 14.99 15.23 4.47
C SER A 319 13.50 15.46 4.18
N GLY A 320 12.62 14.57 4.67
CA GLY A 320 11.16 14.66 4.56
C GLY A 320 10.46 15.29 5.78
N GLY A 321 11.20 15.65 6.83
CA GLY A 321 10.64 16.19 8.07
C GLY A 321 11.18 15.50 9.33
N ARG A 322 10.64 15.88 10.49
CA ARG A 322 10.99 15.27 11.77
C ARG A 322 10.28 13.93 11.92
N LEU A 323 11.01 12.90 12.35
CA LEU A 323 10.48 11.57 12.61
C LEU A 323 10.58 11.25 14.11
N ARG A 324 9.44 10.98 14.75
CA ARG A 324 9.32 10.51 16.13
C ARG A 324 9.01 9.00 16.15
N PHE A 325 9.17 8.39 17.32
CA PHE A 325 8.84 6.99 17.55
C PHE A 325 7.86 6.90 18.70
N VAL A 326 6.64 6.44 18.42
CA VAL A 326 5.56 6.33 19.40
C VAL A 326 5.38 4.86 19.75
N GLN A 327 5.78 4.50 20.97
CA GLN A 327 5.67 3.14 21.47
C GLN A 327 4.25 2.82 21.94
N LEU A 328 3.74 1.67 21.49
CA LEU A 328 2.53 1.05 22.00
C LEU A 328 2.83 0.30 23.30
N VAL A 329 1.93 0.42 24.27
CA VAL A 329 1.99 -0.31 25.54
C VAL A 329 0.66 -1.01 25.79
N GLY A 330 0.69 -2.34 25.84
CA GLY A 330 -0.46 -3.15 26.20
C GLY A 330 -0.78 -3.03 27.68
N VAL A 331 -2.02 -2.66 28.00
CA VAL A 331 -2.48 -2.42 29.37
C VAL A 331 -3.84 -3.05 29.65
N THR A 332 -4.17 -3.20 30.93
CA THR A 332 -5.48 -3.69 31.36
C THR A 332 -6.52 -2.57 31.35
N ASN A 333 -7.79 -2.93 31.45
CA ASN A 333 -8.86 -1.95 31.64
C ASN A 333 -8.73 -1.17 32.96
N ASP A 334 -8.15 -1.77 33.99
CA ASP A 334 -7.94 -1.12 35.28
C ASP A 334 -6.88 -0.02 35.16
N THR A 335 -5.80 -0.25 34.41
CA THR A 335 -4.80 0.77 34.08
C THR A 335 -5.43 1.94 33.31
N VAL A 336 -6.34 1.66 32.37
CA VAL A 336 -7.09 2.70 31.67
C VAL A 336 -7.99 3.49 32.62
N ALA A 337 -8.69 2.83 33.54
CA ALA A 337 -9.53 3.49 34.52
C ALA A 337 -8.71 4.36 35.49
N ALA A 338 -7.52 3.89 35.90
CA ALA A 338 -6.59 4.65 36.72
C ALA A 338 -6.11 5.92 36.01
N ALA A 339 -5.76 5.83 34.73
CA ALA A 339 -5.39 6.99 33.92
C ALA A 339 -6.54 8.02 33.85
N GLN A 340 -7.77 7.54 33.56
CA GLN A 340 -8.97 8.39 33.49
C GLN A 340 -9.32 9.06 34.82
N ALA A 341 -9.02 8.40 35.94
CA ALA A 341 -9.26 8.95 37.28
C ALA A 341 -8.28 10.08 37.65
N LEU A 342 -7.05 10.04 37.13
CA LEU A 342 -6.08 11.14 37.27
C LEU A 342 -6.46 12.32 36.39
N ASP A 343 -6.71 12.05 35.11
CA ASP A 343 -7.18 13.01 34.12
C ASP A 343 -7.79 12.29 32.91
N ASN A 344 -8.91 12.78 32.41
CA ASN A 344 -9.58 12.14 31.28
C ASN A 344 -8.99 12.56 29.92
N GLY A 345 -7.98 13.43 29.90
CA GLY A 345 -7.18 13.76 28.72
C GLY A 345 -5.92 12.91 28.59
N VAL A 346 -4.94 13.42 27.84
CA VAL A 346 -3.64 12.74 27.60
C VAL A 346 -2.73 12.74 28.82
N ALA A 347 -2.89 13.72 29.73
CA ALA A 347 -2.01 13.87 30.89
C ALA A 347 -2.16 12.69 31.87
N GLY A 348 -3.39 12.19 32.06
CA GLY A 348 -3.64 11.04 32.93
C GLY A 348 -2.98 9.77 32.40
N THR A 349 -2.97 9.58 31.08
CA THR A 349 -2.27 8.46 30.43
C THR A 349 -0.76 8.56 30.63
N LEU A 350 -0.17 9.74 30.41
CA LEU A 350 1.27 9.93 30.57
C LEU A 350 1.74 9.73 32.01
N GLN A 351 0.99 10.21 33.01
CA GLN A 351 1.32 10.00 34.42
C GLN A 351 1.34 8.51 34.80
N VAL A 352 0.37 7.72 34.31
CA VAL A 352 0.34 6.28 34.57
C VAL A 352 1.52 5.57 33.90
N LEU A 353 1.83 5.93 32.65
CA LEU A 353 2.96 5.36 31.93
C LEU A 353 4.31 5.72 32.56
N GLU A 354 4.47 6.95 33.05
CA GLU A 354 5.67 7.38 33.78
C GLU A 354 5.86 6.54 35.06
N LYS A 355 4.78 6.31 35.81
CA LYS A 355 4.82 5.43 36.99
C LYS A 355 5.14 3.98 36.62
N MET A 356 4.57 3.45 35.54
CA MET A 356 4.89 2.11 35.05
C MET A 356 6.37 1.99 34.64
N ALA A 357 6.95 3.06 34.08
CA ALA A 357 8.35 3.08 33.66
C ALA A 357 9.35 2.95 34.84
N GLU A 358 8.94 3.25 36.07
CA GLU A 358 9.79 3.07 37.26
C GLU A 358 10.19 1.59 37.47
N THR A 359 9.31 0.65 37.13
CA THR A 359 9.54 -0.80 37.27
C THR A 359 9.75 -1.52 35.95
N ASN A 360 9.26 -0.92 34.85
CA ASN A 360 9.44 -1.40 33.49
C ASN A 360 9.96 -0.25 32.59
N PRO A 361 11.27 0.08 32.65
CA PRO A 361 11.81 1.28 32.00
C PRO A 361 11.68 1.31 30.48
N LEU A 362 11.52 0.14 29.85
CA LEU A 362 11.29 0.01 28.42
C LEU A 362 9.81 -0.15 28.07
N LEU A 363 8.91 -0.13 29.07
CA LEU A 363 7.47 -0.33 28.92
C LEU A 363 7.14 -1.55 28.04
N ILE A 364 7.88 -2.64 28.25
CA ILE A 364 7.72 -3.91 27.52
C ILE A 364 6.33 -4.49 27.85
N THR A 365 5.59 -4.86 26.81
CA THR A 365 4.30 -5.52 26.94
C THR A 365 4.52 -7.02 27.15
N ASP A 366 4.17 -7.51 28.33
CA ASP A 366 4.17 -8.94 28.67
C ASP A 366 2.74 -9.45 28.76
N ILE A 367 2.35 -10.33 27.83
CA ILE A 367 0.99 -10.87 27.78
C ILE A 367 0.70 -11.86 28.92
N ASN A 368 1.74 -12.41 29.57
CA ASN A 368 1.64 -13.37 30.67
C ASN A 368 1.65 -12.69 32.04
N HIS A 369 2.16 -11.46 32.13
CA HIS A 369 2.25 -10.71 33.38
C HIS A 369 1.70 -9.30 33.17
N SER A 370 0.54 -9.00 33.77
CA SER A 370 0.04 -7.63 33.80
C SER A 370 0.97 -6.78 34.66
N ALA A 371 1.52 -5.70 34.10
CA ALA A 371 2.32 -4.76 34.85
C ALA A 371 1.46 -4.18 35.98
N ALA A 372 1.83 -4.46 37.23
CA ALA A 372 1.11 -3.95 38.40
C ALA A 372 1.28 -2.42 38.47
N THR A 373 0.15 -1.71 38.51
CA THR A 373 0.05 -0.25 38.63
C THR A 373 0.45 0.30 39.99
#